data_AF-A0A061GLF0-F1
#
_entry.id   AF-A0A061GLF0-F1
#
_cell.length_a   1.000
_cell.length_b   1.000
_cell.length_c   1.000
_cell.angle_alpha   90.00
_cell.angle_beta   90.00
_cell.angle_gamma   90.00
#
_symmetry.space_group_name_H-M   'P 1'
#
loop_
_entity.id
_entity.type
_entity.pdbx_description
1 polymer ?
#
loop_
_entity_poly.entity_id
_entity_poly.type
_entity_poly.pdbx_seq_one_letter_code
_entity_poly.pdbx_strand_id
1 'polypeptide(L)'
;MENEAKLSIYRATRAIKRKDNTLYNALRSIYEDSIFVGEISQLWPQVPLVANLRCGLWYSPNFQSTCYFKSTDGHTNNWSFNTSRLNFHIALLAGQKGGCIIVDSTRRGKRFPDSMSKTIPIWTCVLNRSVFNYLNKSRNESNDDGSLLERDSDAGQNSVDWDCSLHLPLWVSGTEKAAIEDRLEGWTKDLNASGADIAALASCLKKPLRPLWISQKTVIWINEVPDHDSWDFTPIILVSASSSTGVTQHRTTSEFSWNYIPGAGDDEESWARGLSPNLFWNHAYDLISSGPDLCNQKVADIVEKDRVYRAQRGQNTPQITAKTTISGTSPNLPCLDPLLCSDISNLNISSSDGECGIFWLGSTNVALGSSQVGMMNWQFLALVIHSHYFLLVTKICCFSFFFFGYTCR
;
A
#
# COMPACT_ATOMS: atom_id res chain seq x y z
N MET A 1 -27.54 -35.82 25.12
CA MET A 1 -26.88 -34.70 25.82
C MET A 1 -25.59 -34.41 25.09
N GLU A 2 -25.61 -33.33 24.32
CA GLU A 2 -24.54 -32.92 23.42
C GLU A 2 -23.30 -32.45 24.18
N ASN A 3 -22.14 -32.81 23.64
CA ASN A 3 -20.83 -32.32 24.05
C ASN A 3 -20.71 -30.82 23.75
N GLU A 4 -20.88 -29.97 24.77
CA GLU A 4 -20.38 -28.60 24.74
C GLU A 4 -18.85 -28.62 24.61
N ALA A 5 -18.37 -28.52 23.36
CA ALA A 5 -16.96 -28.36 23.07
C ALA A 5 -16.47 -27.04 23.68
N LYS A 6 -15.85 -27.11 24.86
CA LYS A 6 -15.16 -25.98 25.51
C LYS A 6 -14.23 -25.30 24.50
N LEU A 7 -14.66 -24.14 23.98
CA LEU A 7 -13.84 -23.29 23.13
C LEU A 7 -12.59 -22.90 23.92
N SER A 8 -11.44 -23.39 23.48
CA SER A 8 -10.13 -22.94 24.01
C SER A 8 -10.11 -21.41 24.02
N ILE A 9 -9.62 -20.81 25.11
CA ILE A 9 -9.47 -19.36 25.28
C ILE A 9 -8.78 -18.75 24.05
N TYR A 10 -7.82 -19.45 23.45
CA TYR A 10 -7.16 -19.01 22.23
C TYR A 10 -8.09 -18.93 21.00
N ARG A 11 -9.01 -19.89 20.83
CA ARG A 11 -10.02 -19.88 19.78
C ARG A 11 -11.07 -18.80 20.02
N ALA A 12 -11.50 -18.61 21.27
CA ALA A 12 -12.41 -17.53 21.64
C ALA A 12 -11.79 -16.15 21.37
N THR A 13 -10.54 -15.92 21.79
CA THR A 13 -9.81 -14.67 21.52
C THR A 13 -9.59 -14.42 20.03
N ARG A 14 -9.30 -15.46 19.23
CA ARG A 14 -9.22 -15.30 17.76
C ARG A 14 -10.57 -15.02 17.12
N ALA A 15 -11.65 -15.60 17.62
CA ALA A 15 -13.00 -15.31 17.14
C ALA A 15 -13.42 -13.87 17.45
N ILE A 16 -13.08 -13.36 18.64
CA ILE A 16 -13.28 -11.95 19.03
C ILE A 16 -12.45 -11.03 18.15
N LYS A 17 -11.14 -11.29 17.97
CA LYS A 17 -10.28 -10.49 17.08
C LYS A 17 -10.77 -10.48 15.62
N ARG A 18 -11.33 -11.58 15.13
CA ARG A 18 -11.96 -11.65 13.79
C ARG A 18 -13.27 -10.87 13.73
N LYS A 19 -14.07 -10.86 14.80
CA LYS A 19 -15.27 -10.02 14.90
C LYS A 19 -14.94 -8.54 14.95
N ASP A 20 -13.80 -8.17 15.51
CA ASP A 20 -13.39 -6.76 15.64
C ASP A 20 -12.64 -6.24 14.40
N ASN A 21 -12.04 -7.12 13.59
CA ASN A 21 -11.29 -6.77 12.39
C ASN A 21 -12.10 -7.04 11.12
N THR A 22 -13.26 -6.41 10.99
CA THR A 22 -14.12 -6.54 9.80
C THR A 22 -13.64 -5.62 8.69
N LEU A 23 -13.98 -6.00 7.44
CA LEU A 23 -13.81 -5.15 6.26
C LEU A 23 -14.41 -3.74 6.46
N TYR A 24 -15.62 -3.67 7.01
CA TYR A 24 -16.28 -2.39 7.29
C TYR A 24 -15.49 -1.54 8.30
N ASN A 25 -15.00 -2.15 9.38
CA ASN A 25 -14.21 -1.45 10.39
C ASN A 25 -12.90 -0.90 9.79
N ALA A 26 -12.23 -1.67 8.92
CA ALA A 26 -11.02 -1.23 8.24
C ALA A 26 -11.29 -0.03 7.32
N LEU A 27 -12.29 -0.14 6.44
CA LEU A 27 -12.68 0.93 5.52
C LEU A 27 -13.13 2.20 6.25
N ARG A 28 -13.92 2.06 7.34
CA ARG A 28 -14.34 3.21 8.15
C ARG A 28 -13.18 3.87 8.88
N SER A 29 -12.21 3.09 9.37
CA SER A 29 -11.01 3.63 10.02
C SER A 29 -10.12 4.37 9.01
N ILE A 30 -9.95 3.82 7.81
CA ILE A 30 -9.26 4.49 6.70
C ILE A 30 -9.96 5.81 6.34
N TYR A 31 -11.29 5.79 6.21
CA TYR A 31 -12.07 6.98 5.91
C TYR A 31 -11.93 8.06 6.99
N GLU A 32 -12.02 7.69 8.27
CA GLU A 32 -11.81 8.62 9.40
C GLU A 32 -10.39 9.21 9.37
N ASP A 33 -9.36 8.39 9.21
CA ASP A 33 -7.96 8.84 9.16
C ASP A 33 -7.66 9.72 7.95
N SER A 34 -8.36 9.51 6.82
CA SER A 34 -8.17 10.30 5.60
C SER A 34 -8.56 11.76 5.77
N ILE A 35 -9.53 12.06 6.66
CA ILE A 35 -9.99 13.42 6.93
C ILE A 35 -8.83 14.22 7.50
N PHE A 36 -8.13 13.65 8.48
CA PHE A 36 -6.91 14.24 9.04
C PHE A 36 -5.81 14.43 7.99
N VAL A 37 -5.57 13.45 7.11
CA VAL A 37 -4.60 13.61 6.02
C VAL A 37 -4.99 14.74 5.08
N GLY A 38 -6.28 14.89 4.78
CA GLY A 38 -6.84 15.99 3.99
C GLY A 38 -6.63 17.35 4.65
N GLU A 39 -6.90 17.46 5.96
CA GLU A 39 -6.65 18.69 6.74
C GLU A 39 -5.18 19.10 6.68
N ILE A 40 -4.24 18.17 6.88
CA ILE A 40 -2.80 18.45 6.79
C ILE A 40 -2.39 18.88 5.37
N SER A 41 -2.92 18.22 4.34
CA SER A 41 -2.64 18.60 2.95
C SER A 41 -3.15 20.02 2.61
N GLN A 42 -4.21 20.48 3.27
CA GLN A 42 -4.75 21.83 3.07
C GLN A 42 -3.92 22.92 3.75
N LEU A 43 -3.11 22.57 4.77
CA LEU A 43 -2.19 23.53 5.39
C LEU A 43 -1.09 23.98 4.43
N TRP A 44 -0.66 23.11 3.52
CA TRP A 44 0.34 23.42 2.48
C TRP A 44 -0.11 22.95 1.09
N PRO A 45 -1.04 23.63 0.43
CA PRO A 45 -1.64 23.18 -0.84
C PRO A 45 -0.64 23.03 -2.00
N GLN A 46 0.48 23.75 -1.95
CA GLN A 46 1.54 23.69 -2.98
C GLN A 46 2.52 22.54 -2.77
N VAL A 47 2.52 21.94 -1.58
CA VAL A 47 3.41 20.84 -1.23
C VAL A 47 2.76 19.52 -1.65
N PRO A 48 3.44 18.68 -2.45
CA PRO A 48 2.86 17.45 -2.97
C PRO A 48 2.62 16.42 -1.88
N LEU A 49 1.46 15.76 -1.96
CA LEU A 49 1.08 14.63 -1.12
C LEU A 49 1.58 13.33 -1.78
N VAL A 50 2.31 12.53 -1.00
CA VAL A 50 2.98 11.31 -1.45
C VAL A 50 2.57 10.15 -0.56
N ALA A 51 2.17 9.03 -1.17
CA ALA A 51 1.89 7.81 -0.43
C ALA A 51 3.14 6.96 -0.25
N ASN A 52 3.47 6.56 0.98
CA ASN A 52 4.38 5.44 1.18
C ASN A 52 3.63 4.13 0.85
N LEU A 53 4.13 3.38 -0.13
CA LEU A 53 3.50 2.17 -0.62
C LEU A 53 3.35 1.10 0.48
N ARG A 54 2.39 0.20 0.28
CA ARG A 54 1.74 -0.68 1.27
C ARG A 54 0.58 0.02 1.96
N CYS A 55 0.85 0.85 2.95
CA CYS A 55 -0.20 1.36 3.83
C CYS A 55 -0.71 2.75 3.40
N GLY A 56 0.19 3.65 3.00
CA GLY A 56 -0.11 5.07 2.74
C GLY A 56 -1.16 5.31 1.64
N LEU A 57 -1.25 4.43 0.64
CA LEU A 57 -2.17 4.57 -0.51
C LEU A 57 -3.64 4.65 -0.12
N TRP A 58 -4.00 4.12 1.04
CA TRP A 58 -5.39 4.07 1.48
C TRP A 58 -5.91 5.42 2.00
N TYR A 59 -5.05 6.34 2.43
CA TYR A 59 -5.45 7.48 3.26
C TYR A 59 -5.73 8.79 2.50
N SER A 60 -5.74 8.77 1.17
CA SER A 60 -6.20 9.90 0.35
C SER A 60 -6.72 9.39 -1.00
N PRO A 61 -7.75 10.02 -1.58
CA PRO A 61 -8.19 9.71 -2.94
C PRO A 61 -7.18 10.12 -4.01
N ASN A 62 -6.33 11.11 -3.72
CA ASN A 62 -5.40 11.68 -4.68
C ASN A 62 -4.01 11.82 -4.07
N PHE A 63 -3.01 11.28 -4.75
CA PHE A 63 -1.60 11.46 -4.45
C PHE A 63 -0.87 11.92 -5.72
N GLN A 64 0.05 12.86 -5.58
CA GLN A 64 0.87 13.35 -6.69
C GLN A 64 1.99 12.35 -7.05
N SER A 65 2.43 11.55 -6.08
CA SER A 65 3.48 10.55 -6.28
C SER A 65 3.40 9.45 -5.22
N THR A 66 4.19 8.41 -5.40
CA THR A 66 4.34 7.30 -4.44
C THR A 66 5.80 7.07 -4.13
N CYS A 67 6.11 6.65 -2.90
CA CYS A 67 7.44 6.27 -2.46
C CYS A 67 7.41 4.90 -1.78
N TYR A 68 8.57 4.30 -1.54
CA TYR A 68 8.67 3.00 -0.87
C TYR A 68 9.82 2.97 0.13
N PHE A 69 9.55 3.50 1.32
CA PHE A 69 10.42 3.40 2.49
C PHE A 69 9.95 2.23 3.36
N LYS A 70 10.77 1.17 3.44
CA LYS A 70 10.45 0.01 4.30
C LYS A 70 10.80 0.31 5.75
N SER A 71 9.90 -0.04 6.65
CA SER A 71 10.16 0.01 8.11
C SER A 71 11.33 -0.86 8.54
N THR A 72 11.55 -2.00 7.87
CA THR A 72 12.65 -2.94 8.17
C THR A 72 14.03 -2.32 8.06
N ASP A 73 14.18 -1.33 7.19
CA ASP A 73 15.47 -0.68 6.92
C ASP A 73 15.85 0.28 8.08
N GLY A 74 14.91 0.56 8.99
CA GLY A 74 15.10 1.37 10.19
C GLY A 74 14.73 0.64 11.47
N HIS A 75 14.76 -0.69 11.52
CA HIS A 75 14.52 -1.42 12.76
C HIS A 75 15.68 -1.23 13.75
N THR A 76 15.36 -1.20 15.05
CA THR A 76 16.39 -1.08 16.10
C THR A 76 17.39 -2.23 15.98
N ASN A 77 18.69 -1.89 16.00
CA ASN A 77 19.83 -2.78 15.78
C ASN A 77 19.94 -3.36 14.35
N ASN A 78 19.08 -2.95 13.41
CA ASN A 78 19.15 -3.35 12.02
C ASN A 78 18.81 -2.16 11.11
N TRP A 79 19.74 -1.22 11.02
CA TRP A 79 19.64 -0.06 10.13
C TRP A 79 20.38 -0.35 8.82
N SER A 80 19.75 0.00 7.71
CA SER A 80 20.34 -0.17 6.38
C SER A 80 19.96 0.99 5.47
N PHE A 81 20.83 1.29 4.50
CA PHE A 81 20.55 2.22 3.42
C PHE A 81 20.50 1.45 2.11
N ASN A 82 19.36 1.50 1.42
CA ASN A 82 19.14 0.73 0.21
C ASN A 82 19.35 1.59 -1.04
N THR A 83 20.42 1.32 -1.78
CA THR A 83 20.75 2.05 -3.02
C THR A 83 19.85 1.67 -4.21
N SER A 84 19.24 0.49 -4.21
CA SER A 84 18.29 0.08 -5.26
C SER A 84 16.92 0.73 -5.12
N ARG A 85 16.47 1.02 -3.89
CA ARG A 85 15.19 1.67 -3.54
C ARG A 85 15.45 3.07 -3.02
N LEU A 86 16.16 3.86 -3.80
CA LEU A 86 16.67 5.16 -3.36
C LEU A 86 15.57 6.20 -3.14
N ASN A 87 14.37 6.05 -3.73
CA ASN A 87 13.31 7.07 -3.69
C ASN A 87 13.80 8.46 -4.16
N PHE A 88 14.76 8.49 -5.08
CA PHE A 88 15.45 9.70 -5.54
C PHE A 88 14.50 10.74 -6.13
N HIS A 89 13.46 10.28 -6.82
CA HIS A 89 12.39 11.11 -7.38
C HIS A 89 11.66 11.94 -6.32
N ILE A 90 11.61 11.49 -5.07
CA ILE A 90 10.99 12.24 -3.96
C ILE A 90 11.86 13.43 -3.55
N ALA A 91 13.18 13.27 -3.55
CA ALA A 91 14.09 14.36 -3.24
C ALA A 91 14.04 15.45 -4.33
N LEU A 92 14.00 15.05 -5.60
CA LEU A 92 13.80 15.97 -6.73
C LEU A 92 12.44 16.68 -6.65
N LEU A 93 11.36 15.92 -6.40
CA LEU A 93 10.03 16.48 -6.23
C LEU A 93 9.98 17.49 -5.08
N ALA A 94 10.61 17.18 -3.94
CA ALA A 94 10.71 18.09 -2.80
C ALA A 94 11.49 19.36 -3.14
N GLY A 95 12.63 19.24 -3.84
CA GLY A 95 13.39 20.40 -4.29
C GLY A 95 12.61 21.32 -5.24
N GLN A 96 11.86 20.74 -6.17
CA GLN A 96 11.04 21.48 -7.14
C GLN A 96 9.84 22.17 -6.52
N LYS A 97 9.24 21.57 -5.49
CA LYS A 97 7.98 22.02 -4.88
C LYS A 97 8.14 22.68 -3.51
N GLY A 98 9.38 22.88 -3.06
CA GLY A 98 9.65 23.46 -1.74
C GLY A 98 9.32 22.52 -0.57
N GLY A 99 9.17 21.22 -0.81
CA GLY A 99 8.87 20.21 0.22
C GLY A 99 8.08 19.01 -0.31
N CYS A 100 7.82 18.03 0.55
CA CYS A 100 6.80 17.00 0.28
C CYS A 100 6.14 16.51 1.57
N ILE A 101 4.89 16.03 1.46
CA ILE A 101 4.16 15.37 2.54
C ILE A 101 4.13 13.87 2.24
N ILE A 102 4.71 13.05 3.10
CA ILE A 102 4.69 11.60 2.98
C ILE A 102 3.70 11.03 3.99
N VAL A 103 2.71 10.30 3.48
CA VAL A 103 1.66 9.64 4.28
C VAL A 103 1.98 8.17 4.45
N ASP A 104 1.94 7.73 5.69
CA ASP A 104 2.05 6.32 6.09
C ASP A 104 1.24 6.15 7.38
N SER A 105 1.12 4.93 7.87
CA SER A 105 0.53 4.70 9.18
C SER A 105 1.15 3.48 9.86
N THR A 106 0.81 3.28 11.12
CA THR A 106 1.29 2.14 11.90
C THR A 106 0.18 1.59 12.75
N ARG A 107 0.26 0.28 12.99
CA ARG A 107 -0.63 -0.43 13.90
C ARG A 107 -0.31 -0.15 15.37
N ARG A 108 -1.18 -0.67 16.24
CA ARG A 108 -1.26 -0.41 17.69
C ARG A 108 0.11 -0.41 18.37
N GLY A 109 0.33 0.64 19.18
CA GLY A 109 1.47 0.77 20.10
C GLY A 109 2.53 1.78 19.66
N LYS A 110 2.65 2.06 18.36
CA LYS A 110 3.58 3.08 17.84
C LYS A 110 2.82 4.31 17.36
N ARG A 111 3.45 5.48 17.50
CA ARG A 111 2.93 6.75 16.95
C ARG A 111 3.32 6.94 15.48
N PHE A 112 4.52 6.50 15.14
CA PHE A 112 5.06 6.55 13.79
C PHE A 112 5.66 5.19 13.43
N PRO A 113 5.59 4.77 12.15
CA PRO A 113 6.33 3.62 11.69
C PRO A 113 7.85 3.88 11.76
N ASP A 114 8.64 2.81 11.74
CA ASP A 114 10.12 2.91 11.75
C ASP A 114 10.66 3.50 10.43
N SER A 115 9.86 3.42 9.34
CA SER A 115 10.12 4.12 8.07
C SER A 115 10.25 5.64 8.33
N MET A 116 9.30 6.22 9.06
CA MET A 116 9.28 7.64 9.40
C MET A 116 10.22 8.01 10.55
N SER A 117 10.42 7.11 11.51
CA SER A 117 11.23 7.42 12.70
C SER A 117 12.73 7.37 12.41
N LYS A 118 13.18 6.52 11.49
CA LYS A 118 14.61 6.25 11.27
C LYS A 118 14.99 6.16 9.80
N THR A 119 14.24 5.42 8.98
CA THR A 119 14.62 5.16 7.57
C THR A 119 14.67 6.46 6.74
N ILE A 120 13.62 7.27 6.77
CA ILE A 120 13.57 8.54 6.04
C ILE A 120 14.57 9.56 6.60
N PRO A 121 14.73 9.73 7.93
CA PRO A 121 15.80 10.54 8.51
C PRO A 121 17.22 10.18 8.07
N ILE A 122 17.54 8.88 8.06
CA ILE A 122 18.81 8.37 7.55
C ILE A 122 18.96 8.75 6.07
N TRP A 123 17.90 8.52 5.28
CA TRP A 123 17.88 8.85 3.87
C TRP A 123 18.11 10.34 3.58
N THR A 124 17.42 11.24 4.29
CA THR A 124 17.63 12.70 4.14
C THR A 124 19.06 13.09 4.49
N CYS A 125 19.63 12.52 5.56
CA CYS A 125 20.98 12.84 6.00
C CYS A 125 22.04 12.38 4.98
N VAL A 126 21.91 11.15 4.46
CA VAL A 126 22.82 10.59 3.46
C VAL A 126 22.76 11.38 2.14
N LEU A 127 21.57 11.81 1.70
CA LEU A 127 21.42 12.68 0.55
C LEU A 127 22.06 14.05 0.77
N ASN A 128 21.81 14.69 1.92
CA ASN A 128 22.39 16.00 2.23
C ASN A 128 23.93 15.95 2.24
N ARG A 129 24.52 14.91 2.85
CA ARG A 129 25.97 14.69 2.86
C ARG A 129 26.54 14.51 1.46
N SER A 130 25.85 13.75 0.61
CA SER A 130 26.30 13.51 -0.77
C SER A 130 26.24 14.77 -1.62
N VAL A 131 25.16 15.55 -1.49
CA VAL A 131 25.01 16.86 -2.15
C VAL A 131 26.10 17.83 -1.66
N PHE A 132 26.34 17.92 -0.35
CA PHE A 132 27.38 18.77 0.22
C PHE A 132 28.78 18.41 -0.32
N ASN A 133 29.11 17.11 -0.36
CA ASN A 133 30.39 16.63 -0.90
C ASN A 133 30.54 17.00 -2.39
N TYR A 134 29.48 16.87 -3.18
CA TYR A 134 29.47 17.25 -4.59
C TYR A 134 29.69 18.77 -4.78
N LEU A 135 28.99 19.59 -4.00
CA LEU A 135 29.11 21.06 -4.05
C LEU A 135 30.52 21.53 -3.66
N ASN A 136 31.14 20.92 -2.65
CA ASN A 136 32.50 21.26 -2.25
C ASN A 136 33.55 20.82 -3.28
N LYS A 137 33.37 19.65 -3.89
CA LYS A 137 34.27 19.16 -4.94
C LYS A 137 34.26 20.08 -6.16
N SER A 138 33.06 20.47 -6.61
CA SER A 138 32.87 21.38 -7.75
C SER A 138 33.51 22.75 -7.55
N ARG A 139 33.59 23.24 -6.29
CA ARG A 139 34.26 24.51 -5.94
C ARG A 139 35.78 24.41 -5.90
N ASN A 140 36.32 23.28 -5.46
CA ASN A 140 37.77 23.09 -5.42
C ASN A 140 38.35 22.92 -6.82
N GLU A 141 37.61 22.26 -7.73
CA GLU A 141 38.01 22.11 -9.14
C GLU A 141 37.99 23.45 -9.90
N SER A 142 37.10 24.40 -9.55
CA SER A 142 37.06 25.73 -10.18
C SER A 142 38.10 26.72 -9.65
N ASN A 143 38.69 26.46 -8.48
CA ASN A 143 39.74 27.29 -7.88
C ASN A 143 41.17 26.90 -8.33
N ASP A 144 41.35 25.76 -9.00
CA ASP A 144 42.66 25.24 -9.42
C ASP A 144 43.13 25.79 -10.78
N ASP A 145 42.30 26.55 -11.49
CA ASP A 145 42.61 27.11 -12.83
C ASP A 145 43.09 28.59 -12.79
N GLY A 146 43.64 29.07 -11.67
CA GLY A 146 44.43 30.30 -11.67
C GLY A 146 44.40 31.13 -10.38
N SER A 147 45.37 30.91 -9.48
CA SER A 147 46.32 31.94 -9.05
C SER A 147 47.28 31.39 -7.99
N LEU A 148 48.56 31.32 -8.35
CA LEU A 148 49.68 31.13 -7.42
C LEU A 148 49.96 32.46 -6.69
N LEU A 149 49.08 32.89 -5.78
CA LEU A 149 49.42 33.93 -4.82
C LEU A 149 49.04 33.46 -3.41
N GLU A 150 50.08 33.29 -2.60
CA GLU A 150 50.02 33.01 -1.18
C GLU A 150 49.02 33.96 -0.48
N ARG A 151 48.03 33.40 0.20
CA ARG A 151 47.23 34.12 1.19
C ARG A 151 47.49 33.52 2.57
N ASP A 152 48.38 34.21 3.27
CA ASP A 152 48.49 34.16 4.72
C ASP A 152 47.22 34.78 5.36
N SER A 153 46.79 34.18 6.48
CA SER A 153 45.86 34.71 7.49
C SER A 153 44.47 35.18 7.04
N ASP A 154 43.50 34.26 7.16
CA ASP A 154 42.19 34.40 7.83
C ASP A 154 41.17 33.51 7.11
N ALA A 155 41.29 32.20 7.36
CA ALA A 155 40.41 31.17 6.80
C ALA A 155 39.05 31.20 7.50
N GLY A 156 38.32 32.32 7.34
CA GLY A 156 36.88 32.36 7.55
C GLY A 156 36.24 31.39 6.57
N GLN A 157 35.88 30.21 7.07
CA GLN A 157 35.23 29.13 6.33
C GLN A 157 34.00 29.66 5.59
N ASN A 158 34.13 29.90 4.29
CA ASN A 158 33.00 30.01 3.36
C ASN A 158 32.40 28.61 3.11
N SER A 159 32.19 27.82 4.17
CA SER A 159 31.42 26.59 4.09
C SER A 159 30.01 26.95 3.66
N VAL A 160 29.49 26.27 2.64
CA VAL A 160 28.04 26.30 2.39
C VAL A 160 27.37 25.93 3.71
N ASP A 161 26.52 26.82 4.22
CA ASP A 161 25.67 26.52 5.38
C ASP A 161 24.64 25.46 4.94
N TRP A 162 25.09 24.21 4.90
CA TRP A 162 24.33 23.07 4.41
C TRP A 162 24.31 21.98 5.48
N ASP A 163 23.13 21.80 6.08
CA ASP A 163 22.96 20.90 7.19
C ASP A 163 23.11 19.41 6.79
N CYS A 164 24.19 18.80 7.28
CA CYS A 164 24.52 17.39 7.10
C CYS A 164 24.24 16.54 8.36
N SER A 165 23.63 17.13 9.39
CA SER A 165 23.35 16.46 10.66
C SER A 165 22.17 15.50 10.55
N LEU A 166 22.15 14.51 11.45
CA LEU A 166 21.07 13.53 11.53
C LEU A 166 19.93 14.04 12.41
N HIS A 167 18.77 14.29 11.79
CA HIS A 167 17.54 14.72 12.47
C HIS A 167 16.63 13.54 12.76
N LEU A 168 16.65 13.05 14.00
CA LEU A 168 15.76 11.99 14.49
C LEU A 168 14.72 12.57 15.44
N PRO A 169 13.54 11.93 15.56
CA PRO A 169 12.54 12.37 16.51
C PRO A 169 12.94 12.05 17.95
N LEU A 170 12.35 12.78 18.90
CA LEU A 170 12.71 12.74 20.33
C LEU A 170 12.52 11.36 21.00
N TRP A 171 11.72 10.46 20.42
CA TRP A 171 11.49 9.12 20.95
C TRP A 171 12.54 8.09 20.51
N VAL A 172 13.48 8.46 19.63
CA VAL A 172 14.65 7.65 19.32
C VAL A 172 15.75 7.99 20.32
N SER A 173 16.33 7.00 20.99
CA SER A 173 17.31 7.24 22.05
C SER A 173 18.60 7.85 21.48
N GLY A 174 19.31 8.63 22.30
CA GLY A 174 20.62 9.17 21.92
C GLY A 174 21.65 8.08 21.59
N THR A 175 21.55 6.92 22.26
CA THR A 175 22.39 5.75 21.96
C THR A 175 22.11 5.15 20.58
N GLU A 176 20.83 5.05 20.20
CA GLU A 176 20.42 4.61 18.87
C GLU A 176 20.84 5.63 17.81
N LYS A 177 20.70 6.93 18.10
CA LYS A 177 21.20 8.01 17.23
C LYS A 177 22.71 7.87 16.97
N ALA A 178 23.52 7.74 18.02
CA ALA A 178 24.97 7.61 17.86
C ALA A 178 25.37 6.38 17.02
N ALA A 179 24.73 5.23 17.27
CA ALA A 179 24.98 4.01 16.50
C ALA A 179 24.58 4.11 15.02
N ILE A 180 23.59 4.96 14.69
CA ILE A 180 23.23 5.29 13.32
C ILE A 180 24.28 6.25 12.73
N GLU A 181 24.71 7.25 13.47
CA GLU A 181 25.70 8.24 13.03
C GLU A 181 27.03 7.61 12.62
N ASP A 182 27.48 6.58 13.36
CA ASP A 182 28.68 5.79 13.05
C ASP A 182 28.62 5.09 11.67
N ARG A 183 27.42 4.86 11.13
CA ARG A 183 27.20 4.16 9.85
C ARG A 183 27.00 5.10 8.66
N LEU A 184 26.66 6.37 8.91
CA LEU A 184 26.29 7.33 7.87
C LEU A 184 27.41 7.55 6.85
N GLU A 185 28.67 7.49 7.27
CA GLU A 185 29.82 7.65 6.36
C GLU A 185 29.88 6.53 5.32
N GLY A 186 29.65 5.27 5.75
CA GLY A 186 29.58 4.13 4.86
C GLY A 186 28.46 4.28 3.83
N TRP A 187 27.25 4.59 4.29
CA TRP A 187 26.10 4.76 3.40
C TRP A 187 26.23 5.94 2.43
N THR A 188 26.92 7.00 2.83
CA THR A 188 27.24 8.13 1.95
C THR A 188 28.18 7.69 0.83
N LYS A 189 29.18 6.85 1.13
CA LYS A 189 30.05 6.25 0.10
C LYS A 189 29.27 5.31 -0.82
N ASP A 190 28.42 4.46 -0.26
CA ASP A 190 27.58 3.54 -1.03
C ASP A 190 26.66 4.29 -2.00
N LEU A 191 26.06 5.40 -1.56
CA LEU A 191 25.25 6.25 -2.43
C LEU A 191 26.08 6.86 -3.56
N ASN A 192 27.24 7.43 -3.27
CA ASN A 192 28.11 8.00 -4.30
C ASN A 192 28.60 6.95 -5.31
N ALA A 193 28.82 5.71 -4.86
CA ALA A 193 29.19 4.59 -5.71
C ALA A 193 28.01 4.00 -6.50
N SER A 194 26.76 4.30 -6.13
CA SER A 194 25.56 3.72 -6.74
C SER A 194 25.24 4.26 -8.14
N GLY A 195 25.92 5.33 -8.58
CA GLY A 195 25.63 6.00 -9.86
C GLY A 195 24.40 6.91 -9.83
N ALA A 196 23.89 7.24 -8.65
CA ALA A 196 22.84 8.25 -8.50
C ALA A 196 23.31 9.62 -9.02
N ASP A 197 22.42 10.34 -9.72
CA ASP A 197 22.72 11.64 -10.33
C ASP A 197 22.72 12.76 -9.27
N ILE A 198 23.73 12.77 -8.41
CA ILE A 198 23.88 13.77 -7.34
C ILE A 198 23.98 15.19 -7.93
N ALA A 199 24.49 15.35 -9.15
CA ALA A 199 24.55 16.63 -9.83
C ALA A 199 23.16 17.21 -10.09
N ALA A 200 22.23 16.40 -10.62
CA ALA A 200 20.85 16.82 -10.79
C ALA A 200 20.21 17.19 -9.45
N LEU A 201 20.44 16.40 -8.39
CA LEU A 201 19.89 16.70 -7.07
C LEU A 201 20.46 17.99 -6.48
N ALA A 202 21.78 18.21 -6.59
CA ALA A 202 22.44 19.42 -6.11
C ALA A 202 21.97 20.67 -6.85
N SER A 203 21.64 20.56 -8.14
CA SER A 203 21.06 21.67 -8.91
C SER A 203 19.60 21.95 -8.53
N CYS A 204 18.88 20.91 -8.09
CA CYS A 204 17.46 20.97 -7.73
C CYS A 204 17.22 21.44 -6.29
N LEU A 205 18.03 20.99 -5.33
CA LEU A 205 17.89 21.33 -3.92
C LEU A 205 18.59 22.66 -3.63
N LYS A 206 17.82 23.69 -3.28
CA LYS A 206 18.35 24.98 -2.83
C LYS A 206 18.69 24.99 -1.33
N LYS A 207 18.11 24.07 -0.57
CA LYS A 207 18.21 23.95 0.89
C LYS A 207 18.35 22.46 1.26
N PRO A 208 18.98 22.11 2.40
CA PRO A 208 19.09 20.71 2.84
C PRO A 208 17.71 20.11 3.14
N LEU A 209 17.55 18.80 2.94
CA LEU A 209 16.32 18.08 3.28
C LEU A 209 16.21 17.90 4.80
N ARG A 210 15.03 18.13 5.38
CA ARG A 210 14.81 17.87 6.82
C ARG A 210 13.44 17.26 7.10
N PRO A 211 13.37 16.14 7.85
CA PRO A 211 12.11 15.53 8.24
C PRO A 211 11.39 16.32 9.34
N LEU A 212 10.06 16.39 9.24
CA LEU A 212 9.15 16.91 10.25
C LEU A 212 8.09 15.84 10.54
N TRP A 213 7.64 15.69 11.78
CA TRP A 213 6.71 14.61 12.16
C TRP A 213 5.36 15.16 12.61
N ILE A 214 4.30 14.74 11.92
CA ILE A 214 2.93 15.14 12.23
C ILE A 214 2.08 13.88 12.45
N SER A 215 1.29 13.87 13.52
CA SER A 215 0.28 12.85 13.77
C SER A 215 -0.97 13.51 14.33
N GLN A 216 -2.07 12.77 14.48
CA GLN A 216 -3.32 13.27 15.08
C GLN A 216 -3.19 13.84 16.51
N LYS A 217 -2.04 13.65 17.18
CA LYS A 217 -1.75 14.22 18.52
C LYS A 217 -0.91 15.49 18.46
N THR A 218 -0.40 15.84 17.28
CA THR A 218 0.40 17.06 17.11
C THR A 218 -0.55 18.24 17.15
N VAL A 219 -0.38 19.12 18.14
CA VAL A 219 -1.07 20.41 18.17
C VAL A 219 -0.30 21.35 17.26
N ILE A 220 -0.80 21.53 16.03
CA ILE A 220 -0.28 22.54 15.12
C ILE A 220 -0.95 23.85 15.53
N TRP A 221 -0.17 24.89 15.81
CA TRP A 221 -0.71 26.20 16.13
C TRP A 221 -1.38 26.76 14.87
N ILE A 222 -2.69 26.59 14.77
CA ILE A 222 -3.53 26.92 13.60
C ILE A 222 -3.39 28.39 13.14
N ASN A 223 -2.81 29.26 13.97
CA ASN A 223 -2.69 30.69 13.68
C ASN A 223 -1.32 31.13 13.13
N GLU A 224 -0.31 30.24 13.08
CA GLU A 224 1.04 30.57 12.60
C GLU A 224 1.69 29.36 11.92
N VAL A 225 1.01 28.74 10.96
CA VAL A 225 1.67 27.73 10.12
C VAL A 225 2.72 28.44 9.28
N PRO A 226 4.02 28.20 9.50
CA PRO A 226 5.04 28.88 8.72
C PRO A 226 4.88 28.48 7.26
N ASP A 227 5.08 29.46 6.37
CA ASP A 227 5.18 29.17 4.96
C ASP A 227 6.37 28.24 4.72
N HIS A 228 6.24 27.25 3.83
CA HIS A 228 7.30 26.27 3.60
C HIS A 228 8.61 26.95 3.14
N ASP A 229 8.50 28.12 2.51
CA ASP A 229 9.64 28.91 2.04
C ASP A 229 10.39 29.63 3.16
N SER A 230 9.76 29.80 4.33
CA SER A 230 10.37 30.47 5.48
C SER A 230 11.44 29.65 6.19
N TRP A 231 11.44 28.32 6.02
CA TRP A 231 12.42 27.43 6.63
C TRP A 231 13.77 27.50 5.93
N ASP A 232 14.85 27.33 6.69
CA ASP A 232 16.23 27.20 6.21
C ASP A 232 16.52 25.84 5.56
N PHE A 233 15.54 24.93 5.56
CA PHE A 233 15.59 23.60 4.96
C PHE A 233 14.40 23.33 4.02
N THR A 234 14.51 22.31 3.17
CA THR A 234 13.41 21.74 2.40
C THR A 234 12.69 20.67 3.24
N PRO A 235 11.43 20.89 3.64
CA PRO A 235 10.70 20.04 4.56
C PRO A 235 10.24 18.72 3.92
N ILE A 236 10.47 17.63 4.64
CA ILE A 236 9.88 16.30 4.37
C ILE A 236 8.89 16.03 5.51
N ILE A 237 7.62 16.36 5.28
CA ILE A 237 6.56 16.29 6.29
C ILE A 237 6.03 14.86 6.37
N LEU A 238 6.35 14.16 7.44
CA LEU A 238 5.99 12.77 7.69
C LEU A 238 4.69 12.71 8.48
N VAL A 239 3.61 12.33 7.81
CA VAL A 239 2.26 12.26 8.38
C VAL A 239 1.91 10.81 8.72
N SER A 240 1.86 10.50 10.00
CA SER A 240 1.27 9.25 10.48
C SER A 240 -0.24 9.41 10.53
N ALA A 241 -0.94 8.79 9.57
CA ALA A 241 -2.37 9.00 9.35
C ALA A 241 -3.22 8.55 10.54
N SER A 242 -2.88 7.41 11.15
CA SER A 242 -3.69 6.78 12.19
C SER A 242 -3.41 7.28 13.60
N SER A 243 -4.44 7.27 14.44
CA SER A 243 -4.34 7.58 15.86
C SER A 243 -3.58 6.50 16.64
N SER A 244 -2.64 6.90 17.48
CA SER A 244 -1.75 6.00 18.22
C SER A 244 -2.35 5.46 19.54
N THR A 245 -3.68 5.41 19.67
CA THR A 245 -4.31 5.04 20.94
C THR A 245 -4.17 3.54 21.23
N GLY A 246 -3.63 3.22 22.41
CA GLY A 246 -3.36 1.83 22.84
C GLY A 246 -4.60 1.02 23.21
N VAL A 247 -5.79 1.64 23.21
CA VAL A 247 -7.07 1.00 23.55
C VAL A 247 -7.93 0.92 22.28
N THR A 248 -8.65 -0.20 22.10
CA THR A 248 -9.67 -0.32 21.04
C THR A 248 -10.70 0.79 21.24
N GLN A 249 -10.79 1.72 20.30
CA GLN A 249 -11.80 2.77 20.35
C GLN A 249 -13.05 2.28 19.62
N HIS A 250 -14.13 2.11 20.37
CA HIS A 250 -15.45 1.95 19.77
C HIS A 250 -15.92 3.33 19.32
N ARG A 251 -16.20 3.47 18.03
CA ARG A 251 -16.74 4.67 17.41
C ARG A 251 -18.22 4.44 17.08
N THR A 252 -19.00 5.49 17.21
CA THR A 252 -20.43 5.49 16.91
C THR A 252 -20.77 6.71 16.07
N THR A 253 -21.65 6.50 15.11
CA THR A 253 -22.40 7.54 14.40
C THR A 253 -23.87 7.38 14.75
N SER A 254 -24.72 8.29 14.26
CA SER A 254 -26.18 8.17 14.42
C SER A 254 -26.74 6.84 13.89
N GLU A 255 -26.08 6.24 12.91
CA GLU A 255 -26.59 5.06 12.19
C GLU A 255 -25.85 3.77 12.55
N PHE A 256 -24.52 3.83 12.69
CA PHE A 256 -23.69 2.63 12.87
C PHE A 256 -22.60 2.79 13.92
N SER A 257 -22.14 1.67 14.43
CA SER A 257 -20.99 1.60 15.32
C SER A 257 -19.91 0.67 14.75
N TRP A 258 -18.65 1.02 14.98
CA TRP A 258 -17.50 0.25 14.50
C TRP A 258 -16.32 0.32 15.47
N ASN A 259 -15.45 -0.68 15.41
CA ASN A 259 -14.20 -0.66 16.15
C ASN A 259 -13.12 -0.01 15.29
N TYR A 260 -12.52 1.08 15.78
CA TYR A 260 -11.43 1.75 15.09
C TYR A 260 -10.16 0.86 15.08
N ILE A 261 -9.56 0.76 13.90
CA ILE A 261 -8.36 -0.03 13.63
C ILE A 261 -7.26 0.95 13.17
N PRO A 262 -6.29 1.28 14.05
CA PRO A 262 -5.15 2.09 13.63
C PRO A 262 -4.28 1.28 12.66
N GLY A 263 -3.81 1.92 11.59
CA GLY A 263 -3.05 1.25 10.55
C GLY A 263 -3.88 0.27 9.72
N ALA A 264 -5.18 0.57 9.52
CA ALA A 264 -6.09 -0.30 8.77
C ALA A 264 -5.68 -0.52 7.31
N GLY A 265 -4.95 0.42 6.69
CA GLY A 265 -4.41 0.25 5.34
C GLY A 265 -3.31 -0.81 5.21
N ASP A 266 -2.78 -1.31 6.33
CA ASP A 266 -1.71 -2.32 6.35
C ASP A 266 -2.29 -3.75 6.30
N ASP A 267 -1.51 -4.71 5.82
CA ASP A 267 -1.91 -6.08 5.46
C ASP A 267 -3.27 -6.16 4.75
N GLU A 268 -3.48 -5.35 3.71
CA GLU A 268 -4.70 -5.34 2.90
C GLU A 268 -5.08 -6.73 2.38
N GLU A 269 -4.10 -7.61 2.16
CA GLU A 269 -4.29 -8.99 1.71
C GLU A 269 -5.15 -9.81 2.69
N SER A 270 -5.18 -9.42 3.97
CA SER A 270 -5.94 -10.10 5.02
C SER A 270 -7.42 -9.72 5.09
N TRP A 271 -7.81 -8.57 4.53
CA TRP A 271 -9.17 -8.02 4.73
C TRP A 271 -9.80 -7.39 3.47
N ALA A 272 -9.03 -6.86 2.52
CA ALA A 272 -9.53 -6.04 1.41
C ALA A 272 -10.27 -6.84 0.33
N ARG A 273 -10.06 -8.17 0.25
CA ARG A 273 -10.77 -9.09 -0.67
C ARG A 273 -10.75 -8.63 -2.14
N GLY A 274 -9.61 -8.11 -2.59
CA GLY A 274 -9.43 -7.62 -3.96
C GLY A 274 -9.86 -6.17 -4.18
N LEU A 275 -10.41 -5.49 -3.17
CA LEU A 275 -10.64 -4.06 -3.22
C LEU A 275 -9.29 -3.33 -3.22
N SER A 276 -9.11 -2.42 -4.18
CA SER A 276 -7.94 -1.55 -4.25
C SER A 276 -8.26 -0.15 -3.69
N PRO A 277 -7.24 0.64 -3.27
CA PRO A 277 -7.46 2.02 -2.80
C PRO A 277 -8.26 2.88 -3.76
N ASN A 278 -7.95 2.82 -5.07
CA ASN A 278 -8.67 3.61 -6.09
C ASN A 278 -10.15 3.21 -6.18
N LEU A 279 -10.46 1.91 -6.13
CA LEU A 279 -11.85 1.44 -6.13
C LEU A 279 -12.58 1.85 -4.85
N PHE A 280 -11.90 1.77 -3.70
CA PHE A 280 -12.46 2.25 -2.45
C PHE A 280 -12.83 3.73 -2.56
N TRP A 281 -11.91 4.60 -2.99
CA TRP A 281 -12.15 6.04 -3.08
C TRP A 281 -13.23 6.43 -4.09
N ASN A 282 -13.33 5.72 -5.22
CA ASN A 282 -14.41 5.92 -6.19
C ASN A 282 -15.80 5.57 -5.63
N HIS A 283 -15.87 4.74 -4.58
CA HIS A 283 -17.12 4.24 -3.98
C HIS A 283 -17.19 4.51 -2.47
N ALA A 284 -16.35 5.39 -1.92
CA ALA A 284 -16.13 5.47 -0.48
C ALA A 284 -17.41 5.80 0.27
N TYR A 285 -18.15 6.83 -0.18
CA TYR A 285 -19.41 7.23 0.42
C TYR A 285 -20.46 6.12 0.42
N ASP A 286 -20.61 5.40 -0.69
CA ASP A 286 -21.58 4.31 -0.81
C ASP A 286 -21.20 3.12 0.10
N LEU A 287 -19.93 2.73 0.12
CA LEU A 287 -19.43 1.63 0.96
C LEU A 287 -19.58 1.93 2.45
N ILE A 288 -19.33 3.17 2.84
CA ILE A 288 -19.40 3.63 4.22
C ILE A 288 -20.85 3.77 4.70
N SER A 289 -21.74 4.34 3.88
CA SER A 289 -23.15 4.59 4.25
C SER A 289 -24.00 3.32 4.27
N SER A 290 -23.55 2.25 3.62
CA SER A 290 -24.28 0.98 3.55
C SER A 290 -24.27 0.16 4.84
N GLY A 291 -23.44 0.56 5.81
CA GLY A 291 -23.31 -0.13 7.08
C GLY A 291 -22.58 -1.48 7.00
N PRO A 292 -22.34 -2.12 8.17
CA PRO A 292 -21.51 -3.32 8.27
C PRO A 292 -22.10 -4.55 7.58
N ASP A 293 -23.43 -4.67 7.53
CA ASP A 293 -24.11 -5.87 7.02
C ASP A 293 -23.98 -6.02 5.50
N LEU A 294 -24.16 -4.91 4.76
CA LEU A 294 -24.12 -4.90 3.30
C LEU A 294 -22.72 -4.62 2.73
N CYS A 295 -21.79 -4.13 3.54
CA CYS A 295 -20.44 -3.75 3.11
C CYS A 295 -19.72 -4.88 2.36
N ASN A 296 -19.77 -6.11 2.87
CA ASN A 296 -19.12 -7.26 2.25
C ASN A 296 -19.69 -7.57 0.86
N GLN A 297 -21.01 -7.51 0.71
CA GLN A 297 -21.69 -7.77 -0.56
C GLN A 297 -21.34 -6.68 -1.58
N LYS A 298 -21.39 -5.41 -1.18
CA LYS A 298 -21.06 -4.30 -2.07
C LYS A 298 -19.61 -4.31 -2.54
N VAL A 299 -18.67 -4.62 -1.66
CA VAL A 299 -17.27 -4.77 -2.06
C VAL A 299 -17.10 -5.89 -3.08
N ALA A 300 -17.75 -7.05 -2.87
CA ALA A 300 -17.71 -8.13 -3.85
C ALA A 300 -18.28 -7.71 -5.20
N ASP A 301 -19.42 -7.00 -5.21
CA ASP A 301 -20.05 -6.49 -6.43
C ASP A 301 -19.15 -5.48 -7.16
N ILE A 302 -18.48 -4.57 -6.43
CA ILE A 302 -17.57 -3.56 -7.01
C ILE A 302 -16.33 -4.23 -7.62
N VAL A 303 -15.71 -5.15 -6.88
CA VAL A 303 -14.51 -5.88 -7.33
C VAL A 303 -14.84 -6.73 -8.56
N GLU A 304 -15.98 -7.41 -8.57
CA GLU A 304 -16.39 -8.22 -9.72
C GLU A 304 -16.70 -7.35 -10.95
N LYS A 305 -17.39 -6.22 -10.77
CA LYS A 305 -17.63 -5.26 -11.87
C LYS A 305 -16.34 -4.74 -12.47
N ASP A 306 -15.37 -4.35 -11.64
CA ASP A 306 -14.07 -3.89 -12.09
C ASP A 306 -13.29 -5.01 -12.80
N ARG A 307 -13.33 -6.24 -12.28
CA ARG A 307 -12.72 -7.42 -12.93
C ARG A 307 -13.30 -7.65 -14.32
N VAL A 308 -14.63 -7.64 -14.47
CA VAL A 308 -15.31 -7.81 -15.76
C VAL A 308 -14.95 -6.67 -16.72
N TYR A 309 -14.92 -5.43 -16.24
CA TYR A 309 -14.56 -4.26 -17.03
C TYR A 309 -13.13 -4.35 -17.58
N ARG A 310 -12.16 -4.79 -16.76
CA ARG A 310 -10.77 -5.00 -17.18
C ARG A 310 -10.64 -6.14 -18.19
N ALA A 311 -11.37 -7.24 -17.98
CA ALA A 311 -11.39 -8.37 -18.91
C ALA A 311 -11.92 -7.98 -20.30
N GLN A 312 -12.98 -7.17 -20.36
CA GLN A 312 -13.53 -6.65 -21.62
C GLN A 312 -12.53 -5.79 -22.41
N ARG A 313 -11.55 -5.18 -21.72
CA ARG A 313 -10.49 -4.37 -22.32
C ARG A 313 -9.21 -5.16 -22.62
N GLY A 314 -9.23 -6.48 -22.50
CA GLY A 314 -8.08 -7.35 -22.76
C GLY A 314 -6.97 -7.21 -21.72
N GLN A 315 -7.26 -6.67 -20.53
CA GLN A 315 -6.30 -6.62 -19.44
C GLN A 315 -6.27 -7.97 -18.69
N ASN A 316 -5.07 -8.42 -18.31
CA ASN A 316 -4.89 -9.66 -17.56
C ASN A 316 -5.68 -9.60 -16.24
N THR A 317 -6.65 -10.51 -16.11
CA THR A 317 -7.44 -10.68 -14.90
C THR A 317 -7.20 -12.09 -14.36
N PRO A 318 -6.58 -12.24 -13.17
CA PRO A 318 -6.41 -13.56 -12.58
C PRO A 318 -7.79 -14.16 -12.30
N GLN A 319 -8.04 -15.36 -12.81
CA GLN A 319 -9.27 -16.09 -12.56
C GLN A 319 -9.31 -16.52 -11.09
N ILE A 320 -10.45 -16.30 -10.43
CA ILE A 320 -10.67 -16.78 -9.07
C ILE A 320 -11.02 -18.27 -9.16
N THR A 321 -10.10 -19.15 -8.78
CA THR A 321 -10.40 -20.56 -8.54
C THR A 321 -11.15 -20.66 -7.21
N ALA A 322 -12.47 -20.85 -7.26
CA ALA A 322 -13.26 -21.15 -6.07
C ALA A 322 -12.83 -22.51 -5.51
N LYS A 323 -12.16 -22.53 -4.35
CA LYS A 323 -11.95 -23.77 -3.59
C LYS A 323 -13.29 -24.15 -2.94
N THR A 324 -13.90 -25.23 -3.40
CA THR A 324 -15.10 -25.82 -2.80
C THR A 324 -14.76 -26.35 -1.41
N THR A 325 -15.40 -25.82 -0.37
CA THR A 325 -15.36 -26.40 0.98
C THR A 325 -16.11 -27.73 0.94
N ILE A 326 -15.38 -28.85 0.95
CA ILE A 326 -15.98 -30.18 1.04
C ILE A 326 -16.53 -30.36 2.46
N SER A 327 -17.84 -30.15 2.63
CA SER A 327 -18.60 -30.69 3.77
C SER A 327 -19.06 -32.09 3.36
N GLY A 328 -18.41 -33.12 3.90
CA GLY A 328 -18.77 -34.50 3.64
C GLY A 328 -17.96 -35.46 4.51
N THR A 329 -18.56 -35.91 5.60
CA THR A 329 -18.04 -36.89 6.54
C THR A 329 -17.99 -38.28 5.88
N SER A 330 -16.81 -38.85 5.66
CA SER A 330 -16.58 -40.30 5.68
C SER A 330 -15.07 -40.60 5.79
N PRO A 331 -14.63 -41.57 6.61
CA PRO A 331 -13.23 -41.76 6.94
C PRO A 331 -12.51 -42.66 5.91
N ASN A 332 -11.19 -42.45 5.81
CA ASN A 332 -10.18 -43.24 5.09
C ASN A 332 -9.82 -42.75 3.67
N LEU A 333 -8.84 -41.84 3.59
CA LEU A 333 -7.71 -41.89 2.64
C LEU A 333 -6.63 -40.85 3.08
N PRO A 334 -5.33 -41.15 2.94
CA PRO A 334 -4.27 -40.35 3.53
C PRO A 334 -4.00 -39.05 2.76
N CYS A 335 -3.61 -38.04 3.54
CA CYS A 335 -3.21 -36.69 3.17
C CYS A 335 -2.11 -36.66 2.09
N LEU A 336 -2.35 -35.98 0.97
CA LEU A 336 -1.31 -35.52 0.05
C LEU A 336 -1.51 -34.01 -0.17
N ASP A 337 -0.51 -33.23 0.27
CA ASP A 337 -0.40 -31.79 0.09
C ASP A 337 -0.31 -31.41 -1.40
N PRO A 338 -0.98 -30.34 -1.87
CA PRO A 338 -0.69 -29.77 -3.18
C PRO A 338 0.50 -28.82 -3.09
N LEU A 339 1.59 -29.27 -3.70
CA LEU A 339 2.77 -28.50 -4.06
C LEU A 339 2.41 -27.24 -4.86
N LEU A 340 3.09 -26.14 -4.53
CA LEU A 340 3.14 -24.90 -5.29
C LEU A 340 3.57 -25.19 -6.73
N CYS A 341 2.71 -24.89 -7.70
CA CYS A 341 3.08 -24.95 -9.11
C CYS A 341 3.49 -23.54 -9.56
N SER A 342 4.79 -23.29 -9.47
CA SER A 342 5.49 -22.24 -10.21
C SER A 342 5.61 -22.66 -11.68
N ASP A 343 5.54 -21.68 -12.57
CA ASP A 343 6.06 -21.71 -13.95
C ASP A 343 5.48 -22.74 -14.92
N ILE A 344 4.52 -22.28 -15.75
CA ILE A 344 4.28 -22.87 -17.07
C ILE A 344 4.73 -21.85 -18.12
N SER A 345 6.05 -21.65 -18.19
CA SER A 345 6.71 -21.33 -19.45
C SER A 345 7.50 -22.58 -19.84
N ASN A 346 7.28 -23.08 -21.05
CA ASN A 346 7.81 -24.33 -21.63
C ASN A 346 6.98 -25.60 -21.39
N LEU A 347 5.84 -25.71 -22.08
CA LEU A 347 5.37 -27.01 -22.56
C LEU A 347 5.25 -26.95 -24.09
N ASN A 348 6.20 -27.62 -24.74
CA ASN A 348 6.14 -27.92 -26.17
C ASN A 348 4.89 -28.76 -26.44
N ILE A 349 4.11 -28.32 -27.43
CA ILE A 349 2.98 -29.04 -27.98
C ILE A 349 3.51 -30.30 -28.67
N SER A 350 3.25 -31.47 -28.09
CA SER A 350 3.22 -32.73 -28.84
C SER A 350 1.79 -33.26 -28.82
N SER A 351 1.18 -33.25 -30.00
CA SER A 351 -0.14 -33.81 -30.29
C SER A 351 -0.19 -35.31 -29.98
N SER A 352 -1.06 -35.71 -29.05
CA SER A 352 -1.53 -37.09 -28.96
C SER A 352 -3.04 -37.08 -28.72
N ASP A 353 -3.74 -37.78 -29.61
CA ASP A 353 -5.19 -37.98 -29.67
C ASP A 353 -5.87 -38.16 -28.31
N GLY A 354 -6.87 -37.32 -28.06
CA GLY A 354 -7.75 -37.37 -26.91
C GLY A 354 -8.67 -36.16 -26.97
N GLU A 355 -9.78 -36.27 -27.71
CA GLU A 355 -10.76 -35.22 -27.96
C GLU A 355 -11.13 -34.43 -26.68
N CYS A 356 -10.59 -33.22 -26.54
CA CYS A 356 -11.07 -32.25 -25.56
C CYS A 356 -12.19 -31.44 -26.23
N GLY A 357 -13.41 -31.95 -26.15
CA GLY A 357 -14.58 -31.36 -26.81
C GLY A 357 -14.93 -30.00 -26.20
N ILE A 358 -14.79 -28.93 -26.99
CA ILE A 358 -15.38 -27.63 -26.68
C ILE A 358 -16.77 -27.59 -27.30
N PHE A 359 -17.81 -27.52 -26.47
CA PHE A 359 -19.21 -27.51 -26.91
C PHE A 359 -19.82 -26.11 -26.77
N TRP A 360 -20.43 -25.63 -27.84
CA TRP A 360 -21.09 -24.33 -27.89
C TRP A 360 -22.59 -24.48 -27.65
N LEU A 361 -23.14 -23.69 -26.73
CA LEU A 361 -24.55 -23.76 -26.37
C LEU A 361 -25.38 -22.80 -27.25
N GLY A 362 -25.61 -23.21 -28.51
CA GLY A 362 -26.44 -22.46 -29.46
C GLY A 362 -26.01 -21.00 -29.66
N SER A 363 -26.96 -20.08 -29.81
CA SER A 363 -26.71 -18.65 -30.07
C SER A 363 -26.26 -17.84 -28.85
N THR A 364 -25.88 -18.49 -27.74
CA THR A 364 -25.62 -17.80 -26.45
C THR A 364 -24.16 -17.38 -26.24
N ASN A 365 -23.26 -17.59 -27.21
CA ASN A 365 -21.81 -17.31 -27.08
C ASN A 365 -21.17 -17.95 -25.83
N VAL A 366 -21.74 -19.05 -25.32
CA VAL A 366 -21.19 -19.83 -24.21
C VAL A 366 -20.49 -21.06 -24.76
N ALA A 367 -19.22 -21.24 -24.39
CA ALA A 367 -18.42 -22.42 -24.67
C ALA A 367 -18.15 -23.22 -23.40
N LEU A 368 -18.33 -24.54 -23.47
CA LEU A 368 -18.02 -25.50 -22.42
C LEU A 368 -16.81 -26.32 -22.85
N GLY A 369 -15.74 -26.32 -22.07
CA GLY A 369 -14.58 -27.20 -22.25
C GLY A 369 -14.44 -28.16 -21.08
N SER A 370 -14.17 -29.44 -21.36
CA SER A 370 -13.85 -30.42 -20.32
C SER A 370 -12.39 -30.28 -19.87
N SER A 371 -12.14 -30.13 -18.58
CA SER A 371 -10.80 -30.34 -18.02
C SER A 371 -10.68 -31.79 -17.57
N GLN A 372 -9.70 -32.55 -18.06
CA GLN A 372 -9.43 -33.91 -17.57
C GLN A 372 -8.81 -33.84 -16.17
N VAL A 373 -9.67 -33.78 -15.16
CA VAL A 373 -9.34 -34.20 -13.80
C VAL A 373 -10.38 -35.23 -13.38
N GLY A 374 -9.96 -36.50 -13.37
CA GLY A 374 -10.56 -37.58 -12.58
C GLY A 374 -12.03 -37.90 -12.83
N MET A 375 -12.28 -39.07 -13.43
CA MET A 375 -13.60 -39.68 -13.62
C MET A 375 -14.52 -39.57 -12.39
N MET A 376 -15.82 -39.37 -12.69
CA MET A 376 -17.00 -39.38 -11.80
C MET A 376 -17.29 -38.10 -11.00
N ASN A 377 -17.80 -37.07 -11.69
CA ASN A 377 -19.09 -36.44 -11.40
C ASN A 377 -19.32 -35.25 -12.34
N TRP A 378 -20.44 -35.22 -13.04
CA TRP A 378 -20.84 -34.09 -13.88
C TRP A 378 -21.17 -32.89 -12.99
N GLN A 379 -20.43 -31.79 -13.11
CA GLN A 379 -20.75 -30.53 -12.46
C GLN A 379 -20.80 -29.40 -13.51
N PHE A 380 -21.92 -28.67 -13.50
CA PHE A 380 -22.24 -27.60 -14.43
C PHE A 380 -21.63 -26.27 -13.97
N LEU A 381 -21.00 -25.53 -14.89
CA LEU A 381 -20.57 -24.14 -14.70
C LEU A 381 -21.31 -23.28 -15.73
N ALA A 382 -22.12 -22.33 -15.29
CA ALA A 382 -22.82 -21.38 -16.17
C ALA A 382 -22.11 -20.03 -16.15
N LEU A 383 -21.70 -19.54 -17.33
CA LEU A 383 -21.18 -18.19 -17.55
C LEU A 383 -22.28 -17.39 -18.26
N VAL A 384 -22.78 -16.31 -17.67
CA VAL A 384 -23.75 -15.41 -18.32
C VAL A 384 -23.04 -14.12 -18.67
N ILE A 385 -22.90 -13.84 -19.97
CA ILE A 385 -22.56 -12.52 -20.49
C ILE A 385 -23.79 -12.03 -21.24
N HIS A 386 -24.41 -10.94 -20.79
CA HIS A 386 -25.31 -10.18 -21.66
C HIS A 386 -25.14 -8.68 -21.47
N SER A 387 -24.91 -8.03 -22.62
CA SER A 387 -25.00 -6.61 -22.81
C SER A 387 -26.47 -6.19 -22.87
N HIS A 388 -26.75 -5.08 -22.19
CA HIS A 388 -27.96 -4.26 -22.26
C HIS A 388 -29.28 -4.85 -21.74
N TYR A 389 -29.86 -4.08 -20.81
CA TYR A 389 -31.18 -4.16 -20.15
C TYR A 389 -31.27 -4.93 -18.82
N PHE A 390 -31.62 -4.16 -17.79
CA PHE A 390 -32.15 -4.62 -16.51
C PHE A 390 -33.51 -5.30 -16.71
N LEU A 391 -33.70 -6.49 -16.13
CA LEU A 391 -35.02 -6.92 -15.67
C LEU A 391 -34.87 -7.79 -14.42
N LEU A 392 -35.48 -7.32 -13.33
CA LEU A 392 -35.67 -8.03 -12.08
C LEU A 392 -36.75 -9.12 -12.30
N VAL A 393 -36.42 -10.40 -12.12
CA VAL A 393 -37.44 -11.45 -11.97
C VAL A 393 -37.05 -12.38 -10.81
N THR A 394 -37.73 -12.16 -9.69
CA THR A 394 -37.86 -13.09 -8.56
C THR A 394 -38.67 -14.33 -8.94
N LYS A 395 -38.17 -15.53 -8.54
CA LYS A 395 -38.89 -16.81 -8.30
C LYS A 395 -39.99 -17.25 -9.29
N ILE A 396 -39.85 -18.46 -9.86
CA ILE A 396 -40.94 -19.43 -10.14
C ILE A 396 -40.24 -20.79 -10.37
N CYS A 397 -40.34 -21.80 -9.48
CA CYS A 397 -41.40 -22.82 -9.32
C CYS A 397 -41.68 -23.67 -10.57
N CYS A 398 -41.51 -24.99 -10.42
CA CYS A 398 -41.80 -26.06 -11.38
C CYS A 398 -43.14 -25.90 -12.10
N PHE A 399 -43.18 -26.19 -13.41
CA PHE A 399 -44.27 -26.95 -14.05
C PHE A 399 -43.80 -27.56 -15.38
N SER A 400 -44.03 -28.86 -15.51
CA SER A 400 -43.78 -29.70 -16.68
C SER A 400 -44.69 -29.32 -17.86
N PHE A 401 -44.18 -29.36 -19.08
CA PHE A 401 -45.02 -29.51 -20.27
C PHE A 401 -44.49 -30.61 -21.21
N PHE A 402 -45.43 -31.44 -21.64
CA PHE A 402 -45.33 -32.62 -22.49
C PHE A 402 -44.84 -32.28 -23.90
N PHE A 403 -44.00 -33.15 -24.45
CA PHE A 403 -43.69 -33.23 -25.87
C PHE A 403 -44.88 -33.85 -26.64
N PHE A 404 -45.31 -33.19 -27.71
CA PHE A 404 -45.94 -33.84 -28.86
C PHE A 404 -45.07 -33.53 -30.09
N GLY A 405 -44.42 -34.55 -30.61
CA GLY A 405 -43.68 -34.47 -31.87
C GLY A 405 -44.61 -34.64 -33.06
N TYR A 406 -44.22 -34.06 -34.20
CA TYR A 406 -44.37 -34.68 -35.51
C TYR A 406 -43.30 -34.12 -36.46
N THR A 407 -42.60 -35.05 -37.11
CA THR A 407 -41.57 -34.87 -38.13
C THR A 407 -42.16 -34.45 -39.48
N CYS A 408 -41.31 -33.79 -40.27
CA CYS A 408 -41.54 -33.21 -41.60
C CYS A 408 -42.35 -34.06 -42.61
N ARG A 409 -43.11 -33.34 -43.44
CA ARG A 409 -42.86 -33.31 -44.89
C ARG A 409 -43.07 -31.91 -45.44
#